data_AF-J9A896-F1
#
_entry.id   AF-J9A896-F1
#
_cell.length_a   1.000
_cell.length_b   1.000
_cell.length_c   1.000
_cell.angle_alpha   90.00
_cell.angle_beta   90.00
_cell.angle_gamma   90.00
#
_symmetry.space_group_name_H-M   'P 1'
#
loop_
_entity.id
_entity.type
_entity.pdbx_description
1 polymer ?
#
loop_
_entity_poly.entity_id
_entity_poly.type
_entity_poly.pdbx_seq_one_letter_code
_entity_poly.pdbx_strand_id
1 'polypeptide(L)' 'PDKGVPTSVLAPFRILKIVRQSLHRTTVVHCSAGIGRTGCIVAIEMGLQQILSGKPLFLIDM' A
#
# COMPACT_ATOMS: atom_id res chain seq x y z
N PRO A 1 3.58 -12.15 8.87
CA PRO A 1 2.99 -13.09 9.87
C PRO A 1 1.46 -12.95 9.88
N ASP A 2 0.71 -14.05 10.00
CA ASP A 2 -0.76 -13.98 9.95
C ASP A 2 -1.39 -13.32 11.20
N LYS A 3 -0.59 -13.05 12.24
CA LYS A 3 -0.98 -12.24 13.41
C LYS A 3 -0.02 -11.08 13.71
N GLY A 4 0.72 -10.59 12.72
CA GLY A 4 1.70 -9.54 12.96
C GLY A 4 1.90 -8.62 11.77
N VAL A 5 2.37 -7.42 12.06
CA VAL A 5 2.80 -6.43 11.06
C VAL A 5 4.34 -6.44 10.96
N PRO A 6 4.92 -5.91 9.87
CA PRO A 6 6.36 -5.70 9.81
C PRO A 6 6.84 -4.86 11.00
N THR A 7 7.96 -5.26 11.61
CA THR A 7 8.60 -4.49 12.69
C THR A 7 9.15 -3.15 12.19
N SER A 8 9.55 -3.11 10.91
CA SER A 8 9.99 -1.88 10.26
C SER A 8 8.80 -1.19 9.59
N VAL A 9 8.50 0.03 10.05
CA VAL A 9 7.50 0.91 9.42
C VAL A 9 7.83 1.25 7.97
N LEU A 10 9.10 1.11 7.56
CA LEU A 10 9.56 1.41 6.20
C LEU A 10 9.29 0.27 5.21
N ALA A 11 8.93 -0.92 5.69
CA ALA A 11 8.69 -2.08 4.83
C ALA A 11 7.68 -1.82 3.69
N PRO A 12 6.46 -1.30 3.93
CA PRO A 12 5.52 -1.01 2.84
C PRO A 12 6.06 0.04 1.86
N PHE A 13 6.72 1.10 2.35
CA PHE A 13 7.26 2.15 1.48
C PHE A 13 8.40 1.66 0.58
N ARG A 14 9.23 0.73 1.06
CA ARG A 14 10.27 0.10 0.23
C ARG A 14 9.66 -0.73 -0.91
N ILE A 15 8.58 -1.47 -0.64
CA ILE A 15 7.85 -2.21 -1.66
C ILE A 15 7.25 -1.25 -2.68
N LEU A 16 6.54 -0.21 -2.23
CA LEU A 16 5.91 0.78 -3.12
C LEU A 16 6.94 1.53 -3.98
N LYS A 17 8.12 1.83 -3.44
CA LYS A 17 9.22 2.44 -4.21
C LYS A 17 9.66 1.57 -5.39
N ILE A 18 9.74 0.26 -5.22
CA ILE A 18 10.11 -0.67 -6.29
C ILE A 18 8.99 -0.77 -7.31
N VAL A 19 7.74 -0.94 -6.84
CA VAL A 19 6.56 -1.07 -7.70
C VAL A 19 6.36 0.15 -8.62
N ARG A 20 6.57 1.36 -8.10
CA ARG A 20 6.43 2.61 -8.86
C ARG A 20 7.41 2.76 -10.02
N GLN A 21 8.44 1.91 -10.12
CA GLN A 21 9.32 1.87 -11.29
C GLN A 21 8.61 1.30 -12.53
N SER A 22 7.46 0.62 -12.38
CA SER A 22 6.69 0.01 -13.46
C SER A 22 5.45 0.83 -13.83
N LEU A 23 5.65 2.06 -14.33
CA LEU A 23 4.57 3.04 -14.57
C LEU A 23 3.55 2.67 -15.67
N HIS A 24 3.90 1.75 -16.56
CA HIS A 24 3.07 1.39 -17.72
C HIS A 24 2.45 0.00 -17.62
N ARG A 25 2.43 -0.60 -16.42
CA ARG A 25 1.86 -1.93 -16.20
C ARG A 25 1.00 -1.94 -14.96
N THR A 26 -0.10 -2.68 -15.04
CA THR A 26 -0.92 -2.98 -13.87
C THR A 26 -0.10 -3.79 -12.87
N THR A 27 -0.07 -3.35 -11.62
CA THR A 27 0.54 -4.09 -10.53
C THR A 27 -0.51 -5.00 -9.88
N VAL A 28 -0.24 -6.30 -9.85
CA VAL A 28 -1.04 -7.27 -9.11
C VAL A 28 -0.46 -7.40 -7.70
N VAL A 29 -1.28 -7.12 -6.68
CA VAL A 29 -0.92 -7.33 -5.28
C VAL A 29 -1.73 -8.50 -4.75
N HIS A 30 -1.07 -9.52 -4.20
CA HIS A 30 -1.74 -10.65 -3.59
C HIS A 30 -1.11 -11.01 -2.24
N CYS A 31 -1.86 -11.75 -1.43
CA CYS A 31 -1.32 -12.42 -0.25
C CYS A 31 -1.80 -13.87 -0.23
N SER A 32 -2.35 -14.36 0.88
CA SER A 32 -3.00 -15.68 0.93
C SER A 32 -4.47 -15.54 0.51
N ALA A 33 -5.34 -15.05 1.39
CA ALA A 33 -6.75 -14.78 1.07
C ALA A 33 -7.00 -13.51 0.23
N GLY A 34 -5.95 -12.72 -0.06
CA GLY A 34 -6.07 -11.52 -0.89
C GLY A 34 -6.67 -10.28 -0.21
N ILE A 35 -6.95 -10.31 1.11
CA ILE A 35 -7.65 -9.20 1.80
C ILE A 35 -6.76 -8.40 2.78
N GLY A 36 -5.97 -9.06 3.64
CA GLY A 36 -5.27 -8.37 4.73
C GLY A 36 -4.06 -7.55 4.27
N ARG A 37 -2.96 -8.24 3.95
CA ARG A 37 -1.72 -7.57 3.50
C ARG A 37 -1.89 -6.88 2.14
N THR A 38 -2.73 -7.45 1.28
CA THR A 38 -3.12 -6.84 0.01
C THR A 38 -3.78 -5.50 0.22
N GLY A 39 -4.88 -5.45 0.99
CA GLY A 39 -5.59 -4.21 1.29
C GLY A 39 -4.70 -3.18 1.97
N CYS A 40 -3.84 -3.62 2.91
CA CYS A 40 -2.90 -2.73 3.59
C CYS A 40 -1.94 -2.01 2.63
N ILE A 41 -1.33 -2.73 1.66
CA ILE A 41 -0.44 -2.11 0.68
C ILE A 41 -1.19 -1.15 -0.24
N VAL A 42 -2.39 -1.52 -0.69
CA VAL A 42 -3.24 -0.68 -1.55
C VAL A 42 -3.67 0.59 -0.83
N ALA A 43 -4.17 0.48 0.41
CA ALA A 43 -4.60 1.62 1.22
C ALA A 43 -3.45 2.59 1.49
N ILE A 44 -2.24 2.09 1.79
CA ILE A 44 -1.06 2.95 1.97
C ILE A 44 -0.72 3.69 0.68
N GLU A 45 -0.76 3.04 -0.49
CA GLU A 45 -0.51 3.71 -1.77
C GLU A 45 -1.56 4.78 -2.06
N MET A 46 -2.85 4.46 -1.89
CA MET A 46 -3.95 5.41 -2.08
C MET A 46 -3.85 6.61 -1.16
N GLY A 47 -3.58 6.39 0.14
CA GLY A 47 -3.40 7.46 1.11
C GLY A 47 -2.20 8.35 0.78
N LEU A 48 -1.08 7.76 0.34
CA LEU A 48 0.07 8.51 -0.14
C LEU A 48 -0.25 9.36 -1.36
N GLN A 49 -0.99 8.82 -2.34
CA GLN A 49 -1.40 9.58 -3.52
C GLN A 49 -2.31 10.76 -3.15
N GLN A 50 -3.22 10.59 -2.18
CA GLN A 50 -4.05 11.68 -1.68
C GLN A 50 -3.20 12.77 -1.03
N ILE A 51 -2.34 12.41 -0.08
CA ILE A 51 -1.46 13.37 0.61
C ILE A 51 -0.57 14.12 -0.39
N LEU A 52 0.10 13.40 -1.29
CA LEU A 52 1.03 13.99 -2.26
C LEU A 52 0.33 14.86 -3.31
N SER A 53 -0.97 14.64 -3.55
CA SER A 53 -1.79 15.50 -4.41
C SER A 53 -2.46 16.65 -3.66
N GLY A 54 -2.12 16.86 -2.37
CA GLY A 54 -2.69 17.92 -1.54
C GLY A 54 -4.16 17.68 -1.16
N LYS A 55 -4.67 16.45 -1.32
CA LYS A 55 -6.04 16.09 -0.93
C LYS A 55 -6.09 15.70 0.54
N PRO A 56 -7.19 16.00 1.25
CA PRO A 56 -7.40 15.52 2.61
C PRO A 56 -7.43 14.00 2.65
N LEU A 57 -6.81 13.41 3.66
CA LEU A 57 -6.80 11.95 3.89
C LEU A 57 -7.95 11.56 4.81
N PHE A 58 -8.93 10.83 4.30
CA PHE A 58 -10.00 10.22 5.09
C PHE A 58 -9.77 8.71 5.17
N LEU A 59 -9.34 8.23 6.34
CA LEU A 59 -8.90 6.84 6.51
C LEU A 59 -10.06 5.83 6.58
N ILE A 60 -11.24 6.27 7.02
CA ILE A 60 -12.43 5.45 7.23
C ILE A 60 -13.21 5.23 5.93
N ASP A 61 -13.03 6.12 4.95
CA ASP A 61 -13.74 6.10 3.67
C ASP A 61 -12.91 5.46 2.54
N MET A 62 -11.81 4.79 2.88
CA MET A 62 -10.83 4.23 1.94
C MET A 62 -10.99 2.73 1.73
#